data_AF-A0A353PV99-F1
#
_entry.id   AF-A0A353PV99-F1
#
_cell.length_a   1.000
_cell.length_b   1.000
_cell.length_c   1.000
_cell.angle_alpha   90.00
_cell.angle_beta   90.00
_cell.angle_gamma   90.00
#
_symmetry.space_group_name_H-M   'P 1'
#
loop_
_entity.id
_entity.type
_entity.pdbx_description
1 polymer ?
#
loop_
_entity_poly.entity_id
_entity_poly.type
_entity_poly.pdbx_seq_one_letter_code
_entity_poly.pdbx_strand_id
1 'polypeptide(L)'
;GTREARLNGLLLSAKEYGLTEEEKKDFYFMNVPATLSDAYDKALSVLKKKDRPTAVFCMADVQAYGFYRAAQVLGLSIPDDLSIVSFDDLPFTETLAPGLTCVHQSAY
;
A
#
# COMPACT_ATOMS: atom_id res chain seq x y z
N GLY A 1 17.07 9.13 -0.75
CA GLY A 1 15.98 9.77 -1.53
C GLY A 1 14.63 9.59 -0.86
N THR A 2 13.54 10.25 -1.31
CA THR A 2 12.22 10.24 -0.64
C THR A 2 11.69 8.83 -0.33
N ARG A 3 11.93 7.86 -1.23
CA ARG A 3 11.59 6.44 -1.02
C ARG A 3 12.27 5.82 0.21
N GLU A 4 13.57 6.06 0.40
CA GLU A 4 14.31 5.54 1.56
C GLU A 4 13.83 6.19 2.85
N ALA A 5 13.48 7.48 2.82
CA ALA A 5 12.93 8.17 3.98
C ALA A 5 11.57 7.61 4.41
N ARG A 6 10.65 7.36 3.46
CA ARG A 6 9.34 6.73 3.71
C ARG A 6 9.50 5.32 4.31
N LEU A 7 10.42 4.53 3.75
CA LEU A 7 10.72 3.19 4.27
C LEU A 7 11.32 3.23 5.68
N ASN A 8 12.30 4.11 5.92
CA ASN A 8 12.92 4.26 7.22
C ASN A 8 11.90 4.74 8.28
N GLY A 9 10.99 5.64 7.91
CA GLY A 9 9.90 6.08 8.79
C GLY A 9 8.98 4.94 9.21
N LEU A 10 8.53 4.12 8.25
CA LEU A 10 7.71 2.93 8.53
C LEU A 10 8.42 1.95 9.47
N LEU A 11 9.71 1.67 9.22
CA LEU A 11 10.47 0.72 10.02
C LEU A 11 10.80 1.25 11.41
N LEU A 12 11.00 2.56 11.55
CA LEU A 12 11.23 3.20 12.85
C LEU A 12 9.98 3.15 13.72
N SER A 13 8.82 3.51 13.17
CA SER A 13 7.54 3.42 13.90
C SER A 13 7.21 1.96 14.24
N ALA A 14 7.39 1.03 13.30
CA ALA A 14 7.27 -0.40 13.57
C ALA A 14 8.09 -0.84 14.79
N LYS A 15 9.36 -0.41 14.89
CA LYS A 15 10.24 -0.72 16.02
C LYS A 15 9.74 -0.12 17.34
N GLU A 16 9.21 1.10 17.31
CA GLU A 16 8.62 1.75 18.50
C GLU A 16 7.38 1.00 19.03
N TYR A 17 6.63 0.33 18.14
CA TYR A 17 5.49 -0.52 18.50
C TYR A 17 5.86 -1.99 18.77
N GLY A 18 7.15 -2.32 18.85
CA GLY A 18 7.62 -3.62 19.32
C GLY A 18 7.79 -4.69 18.25
N LEU A 19 7.81 -4.33 16.95
CA LEU A 19 8.09 -5.30 15.88
C LEU A 19 9.46 -5.94 16.05
N THR A 20 9.45 -7.22 16.38
CA THR A 20 10.62 -8.07 16.56
C THR A 20 11.24 -8.47 15.21
N GLU A 21 12.49 -8.94 15.21
CA GLU A 21 13.12 -9.48 13.99
C GLU A 21 12.39 -10.69 13.41
N GLU A 22 11.62 -11.41 14.23
CA GLU A 22 10.79 -12.54 13.78
C GLU A 22 9.58 -12.04 12.99
N GLU A 23 8.87 -11.03 13.50
CA GLU A 23 7.69 -10.44 12.84
C GLU A 23 8.07 -9.64 11.57
N LYS A 24 9.32 -9.16 11.45
CA LYS A 24 9.82 -8.58 10.19
C LYS A 24 9.82 -9.58 9.03
N LYS A 25 9.86 -10.88 9.30
CA LYS A 25 9.81 -11.91 8.25
C LYS A 25 8.46 -11.97 7.55
N ASP A 26 7.41 -11.44 8.18
CA ASP A 26 6.07 -11.33 7.59
C ASP A 26 5.93 -10.12 6.66
N PHE A 27 6.94 -9.23 6.59
CA PHE A 27 6.95 -8.10 5.68
C PHE A 27 7.57 -8.47 4.34
N TYR A 28 6.78 -8.32 3.28
CA TYR A 28 7.22 -8.56 1.91
C TYR A 28 7.43 -7.23 1.19
N PHE A 29 8.67 -6.99 0.75
CA PHE A 29 8.99 -5.86 -0.10
C PHE A 29 8.80 -6.22 -1.56
N MET A 30 8.00 -5.44 -2.27
CA MET A 30 7.76 -5.61 -3.69
C MET A 30 8.03 -4.31 -4.45
N ASN A 31 8.70 -4.44 -5.61
CA ASN A 31 8.80 -3.35 -6.55
C ASN A 31 7.51 -3.25 -7.37
N VAL A 32 6.85 -2.10 -7.31
CA VAL A 32 5.62 -1.80 -8.05
C VAL A 32 5.87 -0.51 -8.84
N PRO A 33 5.85 -0.54 -10.19
CA PRO A 33 5.93 0.68 -10.96
C PRO A 33 4.76 1.61 -10.65
N ALA A 34 5.01 2.93 -10.61
CA ALA A 34 3.99 3.94 -10.33
C ALA A 34 3.22 4.35 -11.60
N THR A 35 2.83 3.36 -12.41
CA THR A 35 1.89 3.54 -13.52
C THR A 35 0.61 2.78 -13.19
N LEU A 36 -0.54 3.25 -13.69
CA LEU A 36 -1.83 2.67 -13.33
C LEU A 36 -1.96 1.19 -13.76
N SER A 37 -1.51 0.85 -14.97
CA SER A 37 -1.61 -0.51 -15.49
C SER A 37 -0.68 -1.47 -14.75
N ASP A 38 0.60 -1.08 -14.58
CA ASP A 38 1.59 -1.96 -13.94
C ASP A 38 1.26 -2.17 -12.46
N ALA A 39 0.78 -1.13 -11.78
CA ALA A 39 0.36 -1.23 -10.38
C ALA A 39 -0.83 -2.19 -10.24
N TYR A 40 -1.83 -2.08 -11.12
CA TYR A 40 -2.99 -2.97 -11.13
C TYR A 40 -2.59 -4.43 -11.40
N ASP A 41 -1.83 -4.69 -12.47
CA ASP A 41 -1.44 -6.04 -12.84
C ASP A 41 -0.60 -6.70 -11.74
N LYS A 42 0.30 -5.92 -11.13
CA LYS A 42 1.10 -6.39 -10.01
C LYS A 42 0.24 -6.65 -8.77
N ALA A 43 -0.67 -5.75 -8.41
CA ALA A 43 -1.59 -5.93 -7.29
C ALA A 43 -2.45 -7.18 -7.47
N LEU A 44 -3.03 -7.36 -8.68
CA LEU A 44 -3.84 -8.53 -9.01
C LEU A 44 -3.04 -9.84 -8.88
N SER A 45 -1.78 -9.85 -9.32
CA SER A 45 -0.91 -11.02 -9.20
C SER A 45 -0.62 -11.44 -7.76
N VAL A 46 -0.58 -10.47 -6.84
CA VAL A 46 -0.29 -10.70 -5.42
C VAL A 46 -1.54 -11.06 -4.65
N LEU A 47 -2.65 -10.34 -4.88
CA LEU A 47 -3.90 -10.55 -4.16
C LEU A 47 -4.63 -11.85 -4.56
N LYS A 48 -4.29 -12.46 -5.69
CA LYS A 48 -4.80 -13.79 -6.08
C LYS A 48 -4.17 -14.96 -5.32
N LYS A 49 -3.05 -14.73 -4.62
CA LYS A 49 -2.35 -15.80 -3.92
C LYS A 49 -3.14 -16.25 -2.69
N LYS A 50 -2.95 -17.50 -2.29
CA LYS A 50 -3.58 -18.06 -1.08
C LYS A 50 -3.07 -17.38 0.19
N ASP A 51 -1.80 -17.01 0.20
CA ASP A 51 -1.07 -16.29 1.25
C ASP A 51 -0.98 -14.78 0.94
N ARG A 52 -2.02 -14.21 0.33
CA ARG A 52 -2.07 -12.78 0.00
C ARG A 52 -1.88 -11.89 1.26
N PRO A 53 -1.32 -10.68 1.10
CA PRO A 53 -1.28 -9.72 2.21
C PRO A 53 -2.69 -9.29 2.63
N THR A 54 -2.82 -9.00 3.92
CA THR A 54 -4.01 -8.35 4.53
C THR A 54 -3.85 -6.84 4.64
N ALA A 55 -2.63 -6.33 4.49
CA ALA A 55 -2.34 -4.90 4.48
C ALA A 55 -1.23 -4.58 3.47
N VAL A 56 -1.34 -3.44 2.80
CA VAL A 56 -0.29 -2.93 1.91
C VAL A 56 -0.01 -1.45 2.19
N PHE A 57 1.28 -1.14 2.14
CA PHE A 57 1.78 0.22 2.27
C PHE A 57 2.38 0.67 0.93
N CYS A 58 1.65 1.56 0.26
CA CYS A 58 2.00 2.06 -1.05
C CYS A 58 2.89 3.30 -0.92
N MET A 59 3.93 3.37 -1.72
CA MET A 59 4.85 4.51 -1.71
C MET A 59 4.29 5.70 -2.49
N ALA A 60 3.21 5.54 -3.26
CA ALA A 60 2.52 6.60 -3.99
C ALA A 60 1.04 6.23 -4.21
N ASP A 61 0.16 7.21 -4.35
CA ASP A 61 -1.29 6.97 -4.53
C ASP A 61 -1.63 6.19 -5.81
N VAL A 62 -0.84 6.34 -6.88
CA VAL A 62 -1.03 5.57 -8.12
C VAL A 62 -0.90 4.05 -7.87
N GLN A 63 0.00 3.66 -6.97
CA GLN A 63 0.13 2.25 -6.58
C GLN A 63 -1.09 1.82 -5.77
N ALA A 64 -1.53 2.64 -4.81
CA ALA A 64 -2.72 2.36 -4.00
C ALA A 64 -3.97 2.19 -4.87
N TYR A 65 -4.14 3.02 -5.90
CA TYR A 65 -5.20 2.88 -6.88
C TYR A 65 -5.19 1.51 -7.57
N GLY A 66 -4.01 1.02 -7.97
CA GLY A 66 -3.85 -0.32 -8.54
C GLY A 66 -4.36 -1.42 -7.60
N PHE A 67 -4.07 -1.30 -6.30
CA PHE A 67 -4.57 -2.22 -5.28
C PHE A 67 -6.08 -2.12 -5.06
N TYR A 68 -6.66 -0.91 -5.04
CA TYR A 68 -8.12 -0.72 -4.98
C TYR A 68 -8.83 -1.41 -6.15
N ARG A 69 -8.30 -1.23 -7.36
CA ARG A 69 -8.86 -1.83 -8.58
C ARG A 69 -8.76 -3.36 -8.55
N ALA A 70 -7.63 -3.90 -8.12
CA ALA A 70 -7.45 -5.34 -7.99
C ALA A 70 -8.36 -5.94 -6.90
N ALA A 71 -8.49 -5.29 -5.75
CA ALA A 71 -9.38 -5.70 -4.67
C ALA A 71 -10.84 -5.76 -5.15
N GLN A 72 -11.30 -4.72 -5.85
CA GLN A 72 -12.64 -4.67 -6.43
C GLN A 72 -12.92 -5.85 -7.38
N VAL A 73 -11.99 -6.16 -8.29
CA VAL A 73 -12.12 -7.27 -9.24
C VAL A 73 -12.15 -8.63 -8.54
N LEU A 74 -11.44 -8.76 -7.43
CA LEU A 74 -11.37 -9.99 -6.63
C LEU A 74 -12.49 -10.10 -5.58
N GLY A 75 -13.35 -9.08 -5.46
CA GLY A 75 -14.41 -9.04 -4.45
C GLY A 75 -13.89 -8.93 -3.02
N LEU A 76 -12.70 -8.35 -2.83
CA LEU A 76 -12.12 -8.10 -1.51
C LEU A 76 -12.64 -6.78 -0.94
N SER A 77 -13.11 -6.80 0.30
CA SER A 77 -13.56 -5.62 1.01
C SER A 77 -12.38 -4.84 1.56
N ILE A 78 -12.42 -3.51 1.42
CA ILE A 78 -11.47 -2.61 2.07
C ILE A 78 -12.24 -1.92 3.20
N PRO A 79 -11.72 -1.89 4.44
CA PRO A 79 -10.45 -2.43 4.91
C PRO A 79 -10.46 -3.92 5.33
N ASP A 80 -11.63 -4.56 5.41
CA ASP A 80 -11.82 -5.84 6.12
C ASP A 80 -10.97 -7.00 5.58
N ASP A 81 -10.87 -7.13 4.26
CA ASP A 81 -10.03 -8.14 3.60
C ASP A 81 -8.63 -7.61 3.25
N LEU A 82 -8.53 -6.32 2.97
CA LEU A 82 -7.29 -5.65 2.58
C LEU A 82 -7.29 -4.20 3.07
N SER A 83 -6.38 -3.88 3.97
CA SER A 83 -6.07 -2.51 4.36
C SER A 83 -5.05 -1.87 3.41
N ILE A 84 -5.29 -0.62 2.99
CA ILE A 84 -4.42 0.10 2.06
C ILE A 84 -4.08 1.45 2.65
N VAL A 85 -2.78 1.76 2.73
CA VAL A 85 -2.26 3.06 3.15
C VAL A 85 -1.29 3.57 2.09
N SER A 86 -1.29 4.89 1.83
CA SER A 86 -0.39 5.52 0.86
C SER A 86 0.26 6.82 1.37
N PHE A 87 1.05 7.43 0.51
CA PHE A 87 1.54 8.80 0.62
C PHE A 87 1.15 9.57 -0.64
N ASP A 88 1.13 10.90 -0.52
CA ASP A 88 0.97 11.94 -1.54
C ASP A 88 -0.37 12.69 -1.43
N ASP A 89 -1.46 12.02 -1.01
CA ASP A 89 -2.79 12.65 -0.83
C ASP A 89 -3.23 13.44 -2.09
N LEU A 90 -3.07 12.80 -3.25
CA LEU A 90 -3.41 13.38 -4.54
C LEU A 90 -4.93 13.53 -4.68
N PRO A 91 -5.44 14.60 -5.32
CA PRO A 91 -6.88 14.91 -5.33
C PRO A 91 -7.80 13.77 -5.83
N PHE A 92 -7.30 12.87 -6.68
CA PHE A 92 -8.11 11.76 -7.18
C PHE A 92 -8.44 10.71 -6.10
N THR A 93 -7.67 10.64 -5.01
CA THR A 93 -7.88 9.66 -3.92
C THR A 93 -9.21 9.87 -3.22
N GLU A 94 -9.77 11.09 -3.27
CA GLU A 94 -11.13 11.42 -2.79
C GLU A 94 -12.23 10.66 -3.55
N THR A 95 -11.92 10.16 -4.75
CA THR A 95 -12.88 9.38 -5.56
C THR A 95 -12.88 7.89 -5.22
N LEU A 96 -11.97 7.44 -4.34
CA LEU A 96 -11.89 6.04 -3.90
C LEU A 96 -13.00 5.71 -2.90
N ALA A 97 -13.49 4.47 -2.98
CA ALA A 97 -14.51 3.95 -2.09
C ALA A 97 -14.06 2.58 -1.52
N PRO A 98 -13.86 2.46 -0.19
CA PRO A 98 -13.84 3.55 0.80
C PRO A 98 -12.70 4.55 0.56
N GLY A 99 -12.72 5.70 1.26
CA GLY A 99 -11.67 6.71 1.14
C GLY A 99 -10.29 6.17 1.53
N LEU A 100 -9.25 6.65 0.86
CA LEU A 100 -7.87 6.19 1.07
C LEU A 100 -7.23 6.86 2.30
N THR A 101 -6.75 6.04 3.23
CA THR A 101 -5.87 6.52 4.31
C THR A 101 -4.50 6.90 3.73
N CYS A 102 -4.17 8.19 3.75
CA CYS A 102 -2.91 8.70 3.21
C CYS A 102 -2.22 9.68 4.15
N VAL A 103 -0.89 9.73 4.07
CA VAL A 103 -0.09 10.79 4.69
C VAL A 103 0.11 11.90 3.65
N HIS A 104 -0.45 13.08 3.95
CA HIS A 104 -0.23 14.27 3.14
C HIS A 104 1.25 14.65 3.14
N GLN A 105 1.82 14.80 1.95
CA GLN A 105 3.18 15.29 1.79
C GLN A 105 3.14 16.51 0.88
N SER A 106 3.28 17.70 1.48
CA SER A 106 3.40 18.94 0.70
C SER A 106 4.69 18.87 -0.13
N ALA A 107 4.53 18.88 -1.46
CA ALA A 107 5.56 19.44 -2.30
C ALA A 107 5.47 20.96 -2.10
N TYR A 108 6.59 21.60 -1.76
CA TYR A 108 6.76 23.01 -1.38
C TYR A 108 6.65 23.30 0.12
#